data_AF-A0A0F8ZN77-F1
#
_entry.id   AF-A0A0F8ZN77-F1
#
_cell.length_a   1.000
_cell.length_b   1.000
_cell.length_c   1.000
_cell.angle_alpha   90.00
_cell.angle_beta   90.00
_cell.angle_gamma   90.00
#
_symmetry.space_group_name_H-M   'P 1'
#
loop_
_entity.id
_entity.type
_entity.pdbx_description
1 polymer ?
#
loop_
_entity_poly.entity_id
_entity_poly.type
_entity_poly.pdbx_seq_one_letter_code
_entity_poly.pdbx_strand_id
1 'polypeptide(L)'
;IALGTETDGSITCPASVNGVYAIKPSMGQVSRSGVIPLSSSQDSVGPMAHSLKDALLVLSVLQGEDSLDATTTGFELKEGNLKSKSSLIIGALPSDKFTIETQRLYAKQLQALKQAGHTVINVDITDNLDTLFVDEYYILLYDFKAEINHYLASTPAQVAVKSLKALINFNIQNKNTEMPHFEQDILVQSQAIDLTNKQKYQETKERYRTLATTAIVNVYKNNKLDIVIAPTVSPAWKTDLVNGDNFNGSSSSLSAIAGTTHITLPVGKVSGLPVGLSIIANKEGEQAAYLYANIIDEVLSPGTKKPE
;
A
#
# COMPACT_ATOMS: atom_id res chain seq x y z
N ILE A 1 5.11 12.08 13.36
CA ILE A 1 5.66 11.39 12.16
C ILE A 1 6.05 10.00 12.60
N ALA A 2 5.77 8.99 11.78
CA ALA A 2 6.19 7.61 11.99
C ALA A 2 6.61 6.99 10.65
N LEU A 3 7.26 5.84 10.72
CA LEU A 3 7.51 4.97 9.57
C LEU A 3 6.62 3.73 9.68
N GLY A 4 6.07 3.31 8.56
CA GLY A 4 5.38 2.03 8.41
C GLY A 4 6.00 1.20 7.30
N THR A 5 5.60 -0.06 7.22
CA THR A 5 5.95 -0.97 6.13
C THR A 5 4.67 -1.44 5.44
N GLU A 6 4.70 -1.55 4.11
CA GLU A 6 3.57 -2.05 3.34
C GLU A 6 4.02 -3.12 2.36
N THR A 7 3.37 -4.28 2.46
CA THR A 7 3.36 -5.33 1.45
C THR A 7 2.10 -5.21 0.60
N ASP A 8 0.93 -5.09 1.25
CA ASP A 8 -0.34 -4.65 0.65
C ASP A 8 -1.19 -3.94 1.72
N GLY A 9 -1.43 -2.63 1.55
CA GLY A 9 -2.28 -1.81 2.41
C GLY A 9 -1.76 -1.47 3.82
N SER A 10 -0.66 -2.04 4.31
CA SER A 10 -0.22 -1.90 5.72
C SER A 10 0.34 -0.52 6.11
N ILE A 11 0.53 0.41 5.17
CA ILE A 11 0.77 1.84 5.42
C ILE A 11 -0.53 2.62 5.17
N THR A 12 -1.15 2.41 4.01
CA THR A 12 -2.24 3.26 3.52
C THR A 12 -3.59 2.97 4.19
N CYS A 13 -3.94 1.70 4.44
CA CYS A 13 -5.17 1.34 5.15
C CYS A 13 -5.19 1.87 6.59
N PRO A 14 -4.19 1.60 7.46
CA PRO A 14 -4.22 2.14 8.82
C PRO A 14 -4.13 3.66 8.85
N ALA A 15 -3.41 4.30 7.91
CA ALA A 15 -3.40 5.75 7.81
C ALA A 15 -4.79 6.33 7.49
N SER A 16 -5.51 5.74 6.53
CA SER A 16 -6.89 6.09 6.20
C SER A 16 -7.82 5.95 7.41
N VAL A 17 -7.75 4.82 8.11
CA VAL A 17 -8.60 4.53 9.28
C VAL A 17 -8.32 5.48 10.46
N ASN A 18 -7.07 5.94 10.61
CA ASN A 18 -6.68 6.85 11.69
C ASN A 18 -6.67 8.33 11.28
N GLY A 19 -7.03 8.66 10.04
CA GLY A 19 -7.14 10.05 9.57
C GLY A 19 -5.79 10.76 9.50
N VAL A 20 -4.74 10.05 9.09
CA VAL A 20 -3.39 10.60 8.86
C VAL A 20 -2.99 10.44 7.41
N TYR A 21 -2.01 11.23 6.98
CA TYR A 21 -1.41 11.14 5.65
C TYR A 21 -0.39 10.02 5.65
N ALA A 22 -0.31 9.27 4.56
CA ALA A 22 0.77 8.30 4.40
C ALA A 22 1.13 8.06 2.94
N ILE A 23 2.38 7.66 2.72
CA ILE A 23 2.93 7.36 1.40
C ILE A 23 3.55 5.96 1.47
N LYS A 24 3.03 5.03 0.68
CA LYS A 24 3.78 3.85 0.24
C LYS A 24 4.56 4.26 -1.02
N PRO A 25 5.88 4.43 -0.96
CA PRO A 25 6.65 4.82 -2.13
C PRO A 25 6.67 3.70 -3.18
N SER A 26 7.18 4.02 -4.37
CA SER A 26 7.44 2.99 -5.38
C SER A 26 8.52 2.04 -4.89
N MET A 27 8.45 0.79 -5.33
CA MET A 27 9.48 -0.20 -5.00
C MET A 27 10.85 0.27 -5.46
N GLY A 28 11.84 0.14 -4.58
CA GLY A 28 13.21 0.60 -4.84
C GLY A 28 13.43 2.09 -4.60
N GLN A 29 12.43 2.89 -4.22
CA GLN A 29 12.67 4.28 -3.84
C GLN A 29 13.29 4.39 -2.44
N VAL A 30 12.90 3.51 -1.50
CA VAL A 30 13.41 3.47 -0.13
C VAL A 30 13.94 2.06 0.17
N SER A 31 15.13 1.98 0.75
CA SER A 31 15.75 0.72 1.16
C SER A 31 14.91 -0.02 2.20
N ARG A 32 14.92 -1.36 2.12
CA ARG A 32 14.29 -2.26 3.09
C ARG A 32 15.34 -2.97 3.96
N SER A 33 16.62 -2.59 3.82
CA SER A 33 17.70 -3.14 4.65
C SER A 33 17.41 -2.94 6.13
N GLY A 34 17.56 -4.00 6.92
CA GLY A 34 17.30 -4.00 8.37
C GLY A 34 15.83 -4.18 8.78
N VAL A 35 14.89 -4.22 7.84
CA VAL A 35 13.46 -4.49 8.12
C VAL A 35 13.21 -6.00 8.16
N ILE A 36 12.35 -6.47 9.09
CA ILE A 36 11.88 -7.85 9.09
C ILE A 36 11.00 -8.05 7.83
N PRO A 37 11.39 -8.94 6.90
CA PRO A 37 10.72 -9.03 5.61
C PRO A 37 9.41 -9.81 5.67
N LEU A 38 8.47 -9.45 4.79
CA LEU A 38 7.38 -10.32 4.36
C LEU A 38 7.58 -10.78 2.91
N SER A 39 7.79 -9.84 1.99
CA SER A 39 8.04 -10.14 0.59
C SER A 39 8.88 -9.05 -0.07
N SER A 40 10.12 -9.36 -0.43
CA SER A 40 10.96 -8.46 -1.24
C SER A 40 10.36 -8.16 -2.61
N SER A 41 9.34 -8.90 -3.03
CA SER A 41 8.55 -8.60 -4.21
C SER A 41 7.58 -7.44 -4.01
N GLN A 42 7.18 -7.04 -2.81
CA GLN A 42 6.19 -5.98 -2.60
C GLN A 42 6.53 -4.98 -1.49
N ASP A 43 7.34 -5.41 -0.52
CA ASP A 43 7.66 -4.64 0.68
C ASP A 43 8.20 -3.26 0.33
N SER A 44 7.72 -2.28 1.08
CA SER A 44 8.13 -0.88 0.99
C SER A 44 8.11 -0.25 2.38
N VAL A 45 9.06 0.64 2.65
CA VAL A 45 9.09 1.46 3.87
C VAL A 45 8.61 2.86 3.51
N GLY A 46 7.65 3.41 4.26
CA GLY A 46 7.06 4.69 3.91
C GLY A 46 6.62 5.53 5.12
N PRO A 47 6.55 6.85 4.96
CA PRO A 47 6.20 7.77 6.04
C PRO A 47 4.69 7.84 6.29
N MET A 48 4.34 8.02 7.57
CA MET A 48 3.00 8.37 8.05
C MET A 48 3.09 9.66 8.87
N ALA A 49 2.23 10.64 8.61
CA ALA A 49 2.30 11.95 9.24
C ALA A 49 0.95 12.66 9.33
N HIS A 50 0.89 13.71 10.16
CA HIS A 50 -0.31 14.55 10.25
C HIS A 50 -0.42 15.55 9.08
N SER A 51 0.56 15.66 8.19
CA SER A 51 0.45 16.50 6.99
C SER A 51 1.14 15.83 5.79
N LEU A 52 0.64 16.10 4.58
CA LEU A 52 1.29 15.63 3.35
C LEU A 52 2.71 16.20 3.23
N LYS A 53 2.91 17.46 3.63
CA LYS A 53 4.22 18.12 3.66
C LYS A 53 5.23 17.34 4.50
N ASP A 54 4.85 16.94 5.72
CA ASP A 54 5.75 16.19 6.61
C ASP A 54 6.03 14.79 6.06
N ALA A 55 5.03 14.12 5.48
CA ALA A 55 5.23 12.83 4.83
C ALA A 55 6.23 12.93 3.66
N LEU A 56 6.08 13.93 2.80
CA LEU A 56 6.99 14.18 1.67
C LEU A 56 8.41 14.54 2.13
N LEU A 57 8.54 15.35 3.18
CA LEU A 57 9.85 15.71 3.77
C LEU A 57 10.58 14.49 4.32
N VAL A 58 9.86 13.58 4.98
CA VAL A 58 10.47 12.33 5.49
C VAL A 58 10.87 11.44 4.33
N LEU A 59 10.00 11.29 3.32
CA LEU A 59 10.33 10.51 2.12
C LEU A 59 11.60 11.03 1.42
N SER A 60 11.78 12.36 1.33
CA SER A 60 12.97 12.94 0.69
C SER A 60 14.27 12.63 1.44
N VAL A 61 14.18 12.30 2.74
CA VAL A 61 15.34 11.87 3.55
C VAL A 61 15.59 10.36 3.43
N LEU A 62 14.53 9.57 3.25
CA LEU A 62 14.63 8.10 3.17
C LEU A 62 15.07 7.58 1.80
N GLN A 63 14.76 8.32 0.73
CA GLN A 63 14.94 7.83 -0.63
C GLN A 63 16.42 7.79 -1.06
N GLY A 64 16.77 6.82 -1.89
CA GLY A 64 18.10 6.73 -2.51
C GLY A 64 18.62 5.30 -2.63
N GLU A 65 19.77 5.18 -3.27
CA GLU A 65 20.49 3.91 -3.42
C GLU A 65 21.07 3.45 -2.09
N ASP A 66 20.93 2.16 -1.82
CA ASP A 66 21.54 1.47 -0.71
C ASP A 66 22.25 0.20 -1.20
N SER A 67 23.55 0.11 -0.96
CA SER A 67 24.36 -1.07 -1.29
C SER A 67 23.89 -2.37 -0.61
N LEU A 68 23.12 -2.27 0.48
CA LEU A 68 22.55 -3.42 1.19
C LEU A 68 21.18 -3.85 0.64
N ASP A 69 20.57 -3.07 -0.24
CA ASP A 69 19.32 -3.40 -0.92
C ASP A 69 19.45 -3.14 -2.43
N ALA A 70 19.83 -4.19 -3.16
CA ALA A 70 20.04 -4.14 -4.61
C ALA A 70 18.79 -3.80 -5.44
N THR A 71 17.61 -3.69 -4.82
CA THR A 71 16.40 -3.21 -5.50
C THR A 71 16.27 -1.71 -5.51
N THR A 72 17.06 -1.00 -4.68
CA THR A 72 17.03 0.45 -4.65
C THR A 72 17.52 1.03 -5.96
N THR A 73 16.87 2.11 -6.37
CA THR A 73 17.22 2.89 -7.56
C THR A 73 17.54 4.30 -7.11
N GLY A 74 18.43 5.00 -7.83
CA GLY A 74 18.68 6.43 -7.64
C GLY A 74 17.46 7.28 -7.99
N PHE A 75 16.42 7.21 -7.18
CA PHE A 75 15.28 8.11 -7.27
C PHE A 75 15.57 9.37 -6.46
N GLU A 76 15.69 10.49 -7.15
CA GLU A 76 15.69 11.80 -6.54
C GLU A 76 14.38 12.52 -6.85
N LEU A 77 13.66 12.90 -5.79
CA LEU A 77 12.53 13.81 -5.89
C LEU A 77 13.03 15.14 -6.47
N LYS A 78 12.83 15.35 -7.77
CA LYS A 78 13.23 16.61 -8.42
C LYS A 78 12.29 17.73 -7.99
N GLU A 79 12.74 18.61 -7.12
CA GLU A 79 12.06 19.89 -6.92
C GLU A 79 12.11 20.67 -8.25
N GLY A 80 10.95 21.08 -8.77
CA GLY A 80 10.89 22.16 -9.76
C GLY A 80 10.69 21.83 -11.25
N ASN A 81 10.40 20.60 -11.68
CA ASN A 81 10.23 20.31 -13.13
C ASN A 81 8.84 19.88 -13.61
N LEU A 82 7.86 19.70 -12.73
CA LEU A 82 6.47 19.54 -13.14
C LEU A 82 5.79 20.90 -13.10
N LYS A 83 5.44 21.44 -14.27
CA LYS A 83 4.60 22.65 -14.36
C LYS A 83 3.34 22.39 -13.54
N SER A 84 3.11 23.21 -12.52
CA SER A 84 1.87 23.17 -11.74
C SER A 84 0.70 23.25 -12.72
N LYS A 85 -0.07 22.16 -12.80
CA LYS A 85 -1.29 22.09 -13.60
C LYS A 85 -2.40 22.72 -12.77
N SER A 86 -3.01 23.79 -13.28
CA SER A 86 -4.17 24.41 -12.64
C SER A 86 -5.44 23.54 -12.70
N SER A 87 -5.48 22.56 -13.61
CA SER A 87 -6.56 21.59 -13.73
C SER A 87 -6.00 20.22 -14.07
N LEU A 88 -6.62 19.18 -13.51
CA LEU A 88 -6.21 17.78 -13.62
C LEU A 88 -7.30 16.99 -14.34
N ILE A 89 -6.91 15.95 -15.07
CA ILE A 89 -7.80 14.87 -15.53
C ILE A 89 -7.71 13.71 -14.55
N ILE A 90 -8.70 13.58 -13.67
CA ILE A 90 -8.73 12.63 -12.55
C ILE A 90 -9.61 11.43 -12.93
N GLY A 91 -9.04 10.24 -12.89
CA GLY A 91 -9.80 8.99 -12.99
C GLY A 91 -10.32 8.57 -11.62
N ALA A 92 -11.64 8.50 -11.47
CA ALA A 92 -12.30 8.02 -10.26
C ALA A 92 -12.67 6.55 -10.43
N LEU A 93 -12.01 5.66 -9.69
CA LEU A 93 -12.37 4.23 -9.65
C LEU A 93 -13.71 4.01 -8.93
N PRO A 94 -14.39 2.87 -9.19
CA PRO A 94 -15.65 2.54 -8.53
C PRO A 94 -15.49 2.41 -7.02
N SER A 95 -16.58 2.70 -6.30
CA SER A 95 -16.64 2.59 -4.85
C SER A 95 -17.68 1.59 -4.35
N ASP A 96 -18.22 0.77 -5.25
CA ASP A 96 -19.25 -0.24 -5.00
C ASP A 96 -18.86 -1.28 -3.93
N LYS A 97 -17.56 -1.63 -3.83
CA LYS A 97 -17.03 -2.52 -2.77
C LYS A 97 -16.90 -1.89 -1.38
N PHE A 98 -17.16 -0.59 -1.24
CA PHE A 98 -17.08 0.13 0.05
C PHE A 98 -18.47 0.29 0.66
N THR A 99 -18.53 0.66 1.95
CA THR A 99 -19.82 0.95 2.59
C THR A 99 -20.57 2.08 1.87
N ILE A 100 -21.90 2.05 1.91
CA ILE A 100 -22.75 3.07 1.28
C ILE A 100 -22.38 4.49 1.75
N GLU A 101 -22.03 4.67 3.02
CA GLU A 101 -21.62 5.98 3.53
C GLU A 101 -20.26 6.43 3.00
N THR A 102 -19.30 5.50 2.83
CA THR A 102 -18.03 5.79 2.13
C THR A 102 -18.30 6.21 0.69
N GLN A 103 -19.22 5.54 -0.02
CA GLN A 103 -19.61 5.90 -1.39
C GLN A 103 -20.18 7.33 -1.46
N ARG A 104 -21.05 7.70 -0.50
CA ARG A 104 -21.61 9.07 -0.42
C ARG A 104 -20.55 10.12 -0.14
N LEU A 105 -19.63 9.85 0.80
CA LEU A 105 -18.51 10.75 1.07
C LEU A 105 -17.62 10.91 -0.17
N TYR A 106 -17.30 9.80 -0.84
CA TYR A 106 -16.49 9.84 -2.05
C TYR A 106 -17.16 10.64 -3.17
N ALA A 107 -18.46 10.43 -3.42
CA ALA A 107 -19.22 11.22 -4.40
C ALA A 107 -19.17 12.73 -4.11
N LYS A 108 -19.24 13.13 -2.83
CA LYS A 108 -19.08 14.52 -2.41
C LYS A 108 -17.69 15.07 -2.76
N GLN A 109 -16.63 14.29 -2.55
CA GLN A 109 -15.26 14.70 -2.89
C GLN A 109 -15.02 14.79 -4.39
N LEU A 110 -15.59 13.86 -5.17
CA LEU A 110 -15.59 13.97 -6.63
C LEU A 110 -16.28 15.26 -7.11
N GLN A 111 -17.37 15.67 -6.46
CA GLN A 111 -18.05 16.92 -6.79
C GLN A 111 -17.25 18.16 -6.40
N ALA A 112 -16.59 18.14 -5.24
CA ALA A 112 -15.69 19.24 -4.82
C ALA A 112 -14.55 19.44 -5.82
N LEU A 113 -13.92 18.34 -6.29
CA LEU A 113 -12.88 18.40 -7.32
C LEU A 113 -13.39 18.97 -8.65
N LYS A 114 -14.61 18.58 -9.09
CA LYS A 114 -15.25 19.17 -10.27
C LYS A 114 -15.50 20.67 -10.10
N GLN A 115 -15.98 21.10 -8.94
CA GLN A 115 -16.24 22.52 -8.64
C GLN A 115 -14.96 23.37 -8.58
N ALA A 116 -13.84 22.77 -8.17
CA ALA A 116 -12.52 23.39 -8.21
C ALA A 116 -11.92 23.47 -9.64
N GLY A 117 -12.61 22.96 -10.66
CA GLY A 117 -12.20 23.07 -12.07
C GLY A 117 -11.41 21.87 -12.59
N HIS A 118 -11.34 20.76 -11.86
CA HIS A 118 -10.75 19.51 -12.36
C HIS A 118 -11.75 18.71 -13.21
N THR A 119 -11.25 18.02 -14.23
CA THR A 119 -12.03 17.05 -14.99
C THR A 119 -12.00 15.72 -14.22
N VAL A 120 -13.16 15.23 -13.78
CA VAL A 120 -13.27 13.93 -13.09
C VAL A 120 -14.05 12.95 -13.95
N ILE A 121 -13.40 11.86 -14.33
CA ILE A 121 -13.91 10.80 -15.21
C ILE A 121 -14.09 9.54 -14.38
N ASN A 122 -15.28 8.93 -14.42
CA ASN A 122 -15.45 7.59 -13.85
C ASN A 122 -14.74 6.58 -14.76
N VAL A 123 -13.85 5.76 -14.18
CA VAL A 123 -13.05 4.79 -14.91
C VAL A 123 -13.14 3.43 -14.23
N ASP A 124 -13.00 2.37 -15.01
CA ASP A 124 -12.98 0.99 -14.54
C ASP A 124 -11.64 0.33 -14.87
N ILE A 125 -11.25 -0.65 -14.06
CA ILE A 125 -10.20 -1.60 -14.43
C ILE A 125 -10.86 -2.72 -15.21
N THR A 126 -10.66 -2.72 -16.53
CA THR A 126 -11.29 -3.69 -17.44
C THR A 126 -10.38 -4.88 -17.76
N ASP A 127 -9.12 -4.84 -17.33
CA ASP A 127 -8.16 -5.93 -17.46
C ASP A 127 -8.63 -7.16 -16.69
N ASN A 128 -8.36 -8.36 -17.22
CA ASN A 128 -8.63 -9.60 -16.48
C ASN A 128 -7.60 -9.75 -15.34
N LEU A 129 -8.11 -9.75 -14.11
CA LEU A 129 -7.32 -9.91 -12.88
C LEU A 129 -7.68 -11.18 -12.10
N ASP A 130 -8.30 -12.18 -12.74
CA ASP A 130 -8.86 -13.36 -12.08
C ASP A 130 -7.84 -14.14 -11.25
N THR A 131 -6.57 -14.16 -11.68
CA THR A 131 -5.49 -14.87 -10.96
C THR A 131 -4.72 -13.98 -10.00
N LEU A 132 -4.96 -12.67 -9.98
CA LEU A 132 -4.07 -11.70 -9.32
C LEU A 132 -3.84 -12.01 -7.84
N PHE A 133 -4.92 -12.22 -7.08
CA PHE A 133 -4.84 -12.48 -5.64
C PHE A 133 -4.31 -13.88 -5.30
N VAL A 134 -4.62 -14.88 -6.14
CA VAL A 134 -4.09 -16.24 -5.96
C VAL A 134 -2.59 -16.26 -6.19
N ASP A 135 -2.14 -15.55 -7.23
CA ASP A 135 -0.74 -15.41 -7.56
C ASP A 135 0.01 -14.61 -6.48
N GLU A 136 -0.53 -13.47 -6.05
CA GLU A 136 0.00 -12.68 -4.94
C GLU A 136 0.17 -13.54 -3.69
N TYR A 137 -0.88 -14.24 -3.25
CA TYR A 137 -0.81 -15.07 -2.05
C TYR A 137 0.29 -16.13 -2.14
N TYR A 138 0.45 -16.79 -3.29
CA TYR A 138 1.54 -17.73 -3.50
C TYR A 138 2.92 -17.06 -3.42
N ILE A 139 3.09 -15.88 -4.00
CA ILE A 139 4.34 -15.12 -3.94
C ILE A 139 4.66 -14.71 -2.50
N LEU A 140 3.68 -14.20 -1.74
CA LEU A 140 3.88 -13.83 -0.34
C LEU A 140 4.30 -15.02 0.52
N LEU A 141 3.66 -16.19 0.35
CA LEU A 141 4.05 -17.39 1.10
C LEU A 141 5.48 -17.86 0.75
N TYR A 142 5.84 -17.82 -0.53
CA TYR A 142 7.16 -18.22 -1.03
C TYR A 142 8.25 -17.27 -0.53
N ASP A 143 8.07 -15.98 -0.75
CA ASP A 143 9.02 -14.94 -0.33
C ASP A 143 9.20 -14.97 1.19
N PHE A 144 8.10 -15.01 1.96
CA PHE A 144 8.19 -15.02 3.41
C PHE A 144 9.03 -16.18 3.92
N LYS A 145 8.79 -17.42 3.45
CA LYS A 145 9.61 -18.57 3.85
C LYS A 145 11.07 -18.36 3.50
N ALA A 146 11.39 -17.90 2.30
CA ALA A 146 12.77 -17.69 1.88
C ALA A 146 13.46 -16.61 2.73
N GLU A 147 12.80 -15.48 2.90
CA GLU A 147 13.38 -14.25 3.45
C GLU A 147 13.41 -14.25 4.97
N ILE A 148 12.36 -14.73 5.64
CA ILE A 148 12.38 -14.80 7.12
C ILE A 148 13.44 -15.78 7.62
N ASN A 149 13.68 -16.88 6.89
CA ASN A 149 14.76 -17.81 7.23
C ASN A 149 16.14 -17.15 7.06
N HIS A 150 16.33 -16.37 6.00
CA HIS A 150 17.57 -15.62 5.79
C HIS A 150 17.77 -14.56 6.88
N TYR A 151 16.74 -13.76 7.17
CA TYR A 151 16.77 -12.73 8.21
C TYR A 151 17.06 -13.33 9.59
N LEU A 152 16.30 -14.35 10.02
CA LEU A 152 16.48 -14.95 11.34
C LEU A 152 17.85 -15.60 11.48
N ALA A 153 18.40 -16.21 10.43
CA ALA A 153 19.74 -16.81 10.46
C ALA A 153 20.85 -15.77 10.67
N SER A 154 20.67 -14.54 10.19
CA SER A 154 21.64 -13.44 10.34
C SER A 154 21.45 -12.59 11.59
N THR A 155 20.38 -12.83 12.37
CA THR A 155 20.15 -12.10 13.63
C THR A 155 21.27 -12.35 14.65
N PRO A 156 21.50 -11.40 15.58
CA PRO A 156 22.45 -11.56 16.68
C PRO A 156 22.21 -12.80 17.57
N ALA A 157 23.22 -13.23 18.32
CA ALA A 157 23.18 -14.45 19.12
C ALA A 157 22.08 -14.46 20.20
N GLN A 158 21.65 -13.29 20.69
CA GLN A 158 20.54 -13.19 21.65
C GLN A 158 19.18 -13.60 21.09
N VAL A 159 19.01 -13.59 19.77
CA VAL A 159 17.78 -14.07 19.12
C VAL A 159 17.90 -15.58 18.94
N ALA A 160 17.29 -16.37 19.83
CA ALA A 160 17.41 -17.83 19.80
C ALA A 160 16.65 -18.49 18.63
N VAL A 161 15.60 -17.85 18.12
CA VAL A 161 14.80 -18.34 17.00
C VAL A 161 15.51 -18.01 15.68
N LYS A 162 16.02 -19.05 14.99
CA LYS A 162 16.86 -18.90 13.78
C LYS A 162 16.23 -19.39 12.47
N SER A 163 14.93 -19.72 12.48
CA SER A 163 14.20 -20.16 11.28
C SER A 163 12.70 -20.06 11.47
N LEU A 164 11.95 -20.07 10.37
CA LEU A 164 10.47 -20.14 10.38
C LEU A 164 9.97 -21.38 11.14
N LYS A 165 10.61 -22.53 10.95
CA LYS A 165 10.28 -23.75 11.71
C LYS A 165 10.50 -23.58 13.21
N ALA A 166 11.60 -22.93 13.61
CA ALA A 166 11.86 -22.65 15.02
C ALA A 166 10.85 -21.64 15.59
N LEU A 167 10.43 -20.64 14.80
CA LEU A 167 9.39 -19.68 15.17
C LEU A 167 8.05 -20.38 15.42
N ILE A 168 7.64 -21.27 14.51
CA ILE A 168 6.42 -22.07 14.67
C ILE A 168 6.45 -22.90 15.96
N ASN A 169 7.58 -23.56 16.22
CA ASN A 169 7.76 -24.35 17.44
C ASN A 169 7.76 -23.49 18.71
N PHE A 170 8.37 -22.30 18.66
CA PHE A 170 8.36 -21.34 19.76
C PHE A 170 6.92 -20.96 20.10
N ASN A 171 6.10 -20.62 19.11
CA ASN A 171 4.68 -20.29 19.32
C ASN A 171 3.92 -21.47 19.93
N ILE A 172 4.18 -22.71 19.49
CA ILE A 172 3.54 -23.92 20.06
C ILE A 172 3.92 -24.10 21.54
N GLN A 173 5.19 -23.92 21.89
CA GLN A 173 5.67 -24.03 23.27
C GLN A 173 5.13 -22.90 24.17
N ASN A 174 4.78 -21.76 23.59
CA ASN A 174 4.29 -20.57 24.30
C ASN A 174 2.83 -20.24 23.92
N LYS A 175 2.02 -21.26 23.59
CA LYS A 175 0.67 -21.10 23.00
C LYS A 175 -0.23 -20.13 23.76
N ASN A 176 -0.23 -20.18 25.09
CA ASN A 176 -1.07 -19.32 25.92
C ASN A 176 -0.75 -17.82 25.80
N THR A 177 0.48 -17.48 25.40
CA THR A 177 0.93 -16.09 25.25
C THR A 177 0.89 -15.66 23.78
N GLU A 178 1.39 -16.50 22.86
CA GLU A 178 1.56 -16.13 21.44
C GLU A 178 0.30 -16.37 20.60
N MET A 179 -0.57 -17.29 21.00
CA MET A 179 -1.79 -17.64 20.26
C MET A 179 -3.06 -17.67 21.16
N PRO A 180 -3.32 -16.62 21.96
CA PRO A 180 -4.48 -16.59 22.87
C PRO A 180 -5.83 -16.38 22.14
N HIS A 181 -5.79 -15.90 20.89
CA HIS A 181 -6.99 -15.50 20.14
C HIS A 181 -7.08 -16.15 18.74
N PHE A 182 -5.94 -16.29 18.06
CA PHE A 182 -5.83 -16.92 16.76
C PHE A 182 -4.53 -17.72 16.67
N GLU A 183 -4.48 -18.67 15.73
CA GLU A 183 -3.32 -19.54 15.56
C GLU A 183 -2.32 -18.95 14.56
N GLN A 184 -1.56 -19.80 13.86
CA GLN A 184 -0.42 -19.40 13.02
C GLN A 184 -0.45 -20.07 11.64
N ASP A 185 -1.64 -20.26 11.08
CA ASP A 185 -1.86 -21.01 9.83
C ASP A 185 -1.03 -20.48 8.66
N ILE A 186 -0.84 -19.16 8.56
CA ILE A 186 -0.04 -18.55 7.49
C ILE A 186 1.44 -18.91 7.64
N LEU A 187 1.98 -18.95 8.87
CA LEU A 187 3.35 -19.40 9.11
C LEU A 187 3.53 -20.86 8.67
N VAL A 188 2.54 -21.71 8.98
CA VAL A 188 2.53 -23.14 8.60
C VAL A 188 2.43 -23.30 7.09
N GLN A 189 1.55 -22.54 6.42
CA GLN A 189 1.40 -22.53 4.96
C GLN A 189 2.70 -22.08 4.27
N SER A 190 3.31 -20.99 4.72
CA SER A 190 4.60 -20.52 4.22
C SER A 190 5.66 -21.60 4.41
N GLN A 191 5.77 -22.20 5.60
CA GLN A 191 6.73 -23.28 5.88
C GLN A 191 6.56 -24.49 4.95
N ALA A 192 5.35 -24.77 4.47
CA ALA A 192 5.05 -25.86 3.55
C ALA A 192 5.45 -25.58 2.09
N ILE A 193 5.72 -24.32 1.71
CA ILE A 193 6.13 -23.97 0.32
C ILE A 193 7.44 -24.67 -0.06
N ASP A 194 7.46 -25.29 -1.23
CA ASP A 194 8.68 -25.86 -1.81
C ASP A 194 9.52 -24.77 -2.51
N LEU A 195 10.59 -24.32 -1.85
CA LEU A 195 11.51 -23.32 -2.39
C LEU A 195 12.32 -23.83 -3.60
N THR A 196 12.33 -25.13 -3.88
CA THR A 196 13.05 -25.68 -5.05
C THR A 196 12.30 -25.42 -6.36
N ASN A 197 10.99 -25.13 -6.30
CA ASN A 197 10.16 -24.81 -7.47
C ASN A 197 10.34 -23.36 -7.94
N LYS A 198 11.59 -23.01 -8.31
CA LYS A 198 11.97 -21.67 -8.77
C LYS A 198 11.26 -21.27 -10.06
N GLN A 199 10.99 -22.22 -10.95
CA GLN A 199 10.30 -21.93 -12.21
C GLN A 199 8.88 -21.42 -11.97
N LYS A 200 8.07 -22.15 -11.19
CA LYS A 200 6.71 -21.72 -10.84
C LYS A 200 6.72 -20.36 -10.14
N TYR A 201 7.68 -20.15 -9.24
CA TYR A 201 7.86 -18.85 -8.58
C TYR A 201 8.09 -17.72 -9.57
N GLN A 202 9.07 -17.85 -10.47
CA GLN A 202 9.38 -16.79 -11.45
C GLN A 202 8.23 -16.54 -12.42
N GLU A 203 7.59 -17.59 -12.95
CA GLU A 203 6.43 -17.45 -13.85
C GLU A 203 5.24 -16.77 -13.16
N THR A 204 4.98 -17.11 -11.89
CA THR A 204 3.90 -16.48 -11.12
C THR A 204 4.23 -15.03 -10.78
N LYS A 205 5.49 -14.75 -10.43
CA LYS A 205 6.00 -13.41 -10.12
C LYS A 205 6.00 -12.50 -11.36
N GLU A 206 6.29 -13.02 -12.53
CA GLU A 206 6.18 -12.25 -13.77
C GLU A 206 4.72 -11.97 -14.10
N ARG A 207 3.84 -12.98 -13.99
CA ARG A 207 2.41 -12.87 -14.32
C ARG A 207 1.69 -11.83 -13.46
N TYR A 208 1.70 -11.96 -12.13
CA TYR A 208 0.93 -11.05 -11.25
C TYR A 208 1.42 -9.59 -11.34
N ARG A 209 2.73 -9.37 -11.49
CA ARG A 209 3.35 -8.05 -11.69
C ARG A 209 2.91 -7.44 -13.00
N THR A 210 2.93 -8.24 -14.07
CA THR A 210 2.52 -7.80 -15.40
C THR A 210 1.04 -7.44 -15.41
N LEU A 211 0.17 -8.26 -14.80
CA LEU A 211 -1.26 -7.97 -14.69
C LEU A 211 -1.53 -6.66 -13.96
N ALA A 212 -1.00 -6.47 -12.75
CA ALA A 212 -1.22 -5.25 -11.98
C ALA A 212 -0.65 -4.00 -12.67
N THR A 213 0.58 -4.10 -13.19
CA THR A 213 1.23 -2.98 -13.89
C THR A 213 0.49 -2.60 -15.16
N THR A 214 0.06 -3.59 -15.95
CA THR A 214 -0.69 -3.36 -17.19
C THR A 214 -2.03 -2.72 -16.90
N ALA A 215 -2.75 -3.17 -15.86
CA ALA A 215 -4.01 -2.57 -15.46
C ALA A 215 -3.87 -1.08 -15.07
N ILE A 216 -2.86 -0.74 -14.26
CA ILE A 216 -2.56 0.66 -13.92
C ILE A 216 -2.21 1.46 -15.18
N VAL A 217 -1.32 0.97 -16.04
CA VAL A 217 -0.91 1.70 -17.25
C VAL A 217 -2.08 1.88 -18.21
N ASN A 218 -2.93 0.87 -18.38
CA ASN A 218 -4.07 0.90 -19.29
C ASN A 218 -5.13 1.90 -18.84
N VAL A 219 -5.49 1.94 -17.55
CA VAL A 219 -6.49 2.91 -17.07
C VAL A 219 -6.04 4.35 -17.29
N TYR A 220 -4.75 4.63 -17.09
CA TYR A 220 -4.15 5.94 -17.38
C TYR A 220 -4.16 6.26 -18.87
N LYS A 221 -3.63 5.35 -19.70
CA LYS A 221 -3.45 5.56 -21.14
C LYS A 221 -4.78 5.70 -21.88
N ASN A 222 -5.74 4.82 -21.60
CA ASN A 222 -7.00 4.76 -22.32
C ASN A 222 -7.89 5.98 -22.04
N ASN A 223 -7.75 6.58 -20.86
CA ASN A 223 -8.55 7.73 -20.42
C ASN A 223 -7.77 9.05 -20.38
N LYS A 224 -6.48 9.05 -20.75
CA LYS A 224 -5.58 10.22 -20.75
C LYS A 224 -5.53 10.92 -19.38
N LEU A 225 -5.42 10.12 -18.33
CA LEU A 225 -5.48 10.60 -16.95
C LEU A 225 -4.16 11.23 -16.50
N ASP A 226 -4.26 12.22 -15.63
CA ASP A 226 -3.15 12.74 -14.84
C ASP A 226 -2.94 11.93 -13.56
N ILE A 227 -4.03 11.48 -12.95
CA ILE A 227 -4.00 10.75 -11.68
C ILE A 227 -5.23 9.86 -11.52
N VAL A 228 -5.09 8.76 -10.80
CA VAL A 228 -6.21 7.88 -10.41
C VAL A 228 -6.47 8.02 -8.91
N ILE A 229 -7.76 8.11 -8.55
CA ILE A 229 -8.21 8.16 -7.16
C ILE A 229 -9.29 7.12 -6.86
N ALA A 230 -9.38 6.75 -5.59
CA ALA A 230 -10.39 5.83 -5.06
C ALA A 230 -10.51 6.05 -3.53
N PRO A 231 -11.60 5.63 -2.85
CA PRO A 231 -11.56 5.49 -1.40
C PRO A 231 -10.42 4.52 -1.01
N THR A 232 -9.71 4.80 0.08
CA THR A 232 -8.61 3.92 0.52
C THR A 232 -9.14 2.63 1.14
N VAL A 233 -9.92 2.76 2.22
CA VAL A 233 -10.62 1.66 2.92
C VAL A 233 -11.86 2.29 3.58
N SER A 234 -12.91 1.50 3.83
CA SER A 234 -14.03 1.95 4.66
C SER A 234 -13.59 2.25 6.10
N PRO A 235 -14.39 2.97 6.91
CA PRO A 235 -14.05 3.27 8.29
C PRO A 235 -13.70 2.06 9.16
N ALA A 236 -13.07 2.32 10.31
CA ALA A 236 -12.77 1.32 11.32
C ALA A 236 -13.97 0.42 11.64
N TRP A 237 -13.70 -0.87 11.87
CA TRP A 237 -14.64 -1.82 12.44
C TRP A 237 -14.35 -2.02 13.94
N LYS A 238 -15.27 -2.71 14.63
CA LYS A 238 -15.03 -3.14 16.01
C LYS A 238 -14.05 -4.30 16.01
N THR A 239 -13.10 -4.29 16.94
CA THR A 239 -12.24 -5.45 17.21
C THR A 239 -13.11 -6.64 17.63
N ASP A 240 -13.00 -7.74 16.90
CA ASP A 240 -13.69 -9.00 17.16
C ASP A 240 -12.65 -10.13 17.22
N LEU A 241 -12.41 -10.64 18.42
CA LEU A 241 -11.43 -11.71 18.66
C LEU A 241 -11.91 -13.09 18.17
N VAL A 242 -13.18 -13.23 17.82
CA VAL A 242 -13.78 -14.49 17.38
C VAL A 242 -13.81 -14.56 15.86
N ASN A 243 -14.29 -13.50 15.21
CA ASN A 243 -14.49 -13.48 13.75
C ASN A 243 -13.37 -12.75 12.98
N GLY A 244 -12.46 -12.06 13.69
CA GLY A 244 -11.38 -11.30 13.08
C GLY A 244 -11.84 -9.98 12.47
N ASP A 245 -11.08 -9.51 11.48
CA ASP A 245 -11.31 -8.21 10.86
C ASP A 245 -12.56 -8.18 9.95
N ASN A 246 -13.26 -7.05 9.95
CA ASN A 246 -14.44 -6.81 9.13
C ASN A 246 -14.26 -5.57 8.24
N PHE A 247 -13.17 -5.57 7.46
CA PHE A 247 -12.90 -4.49 6.51
C PHE A 247 -13.80 -4.58 5.28
N ASN A 248 -14.14 -3.42 4.71
CA ASN A 248 -15.01 -3.34 3.52
C ASN A 248 -14.36 -2.47 2.44
N GLY A 249 -13.91 -3.14 1.37
CA GLY A 249 -13.20 -2.52 0.26
C GLY A 249 -11.78 -2.07 0.62
N SER A 250 -10.86 -2.21 -0.32
CA SER A 250 -9.51 -1.62 -0.27
C SER A 250 -9.05 -1.25 -1.67
N SER A 251 -8.28 -0.19 -1.83
CA SER A 251 -7.67 0.22 -3.10
C SER A 251 -6.14 0.05 -3.15
N SER A 252 -5.56 -0.74 -2.24
CA SER A 252 -4.10 -0.90 -2.12
C SER A 252 -3.48 -1.89 -3.11
N SER A 253 -4.15 -3.02 -3.39
CA SER A 253 -3.53 -4.19 -4.00
C SER A 253 -2.92 -3.96 -5.38
N LEU A 254 -3.55 -3.14 -6.24
CA LEU A 254 -2.95 -2.85 -7.56
C LEU A 254 -1.62 -2.12 -7.44
N SER A 255 -1.52 -1.09 -6.59
CA SER A 255 -0.26 -0.36 -6.38
C SER A 255 0.77 -1.17 -5.61
N ALA A 256 0.33 -1.98 -4.65
CA ALA A 256 1.16 -2.92 -3.91
C ALA A 256 1.83 -3.92 -4.86
N ILE A 257 1.02 -4.65 -5.64
CA ILE A 257 1.49 -5.68 -6.58
C ILE A 257 2.22 -5.07 -7.77
N ALA A 258 1.84 -3.88 -8.26
CA ALA A 258 2.60 -3.23 -9.34
C ALA A 258 3.92 -2.62 -8.84
N GLY A 259 4.01 -2.33 -7.54
CA GLY A 259 5.14 -1.62 -6.93
C GLY A 259 5.14 -0.12 -7.23
N THR A 260 4.00 0.47 -7.58
CA THR A 260 3.87 1.92 -7.83
C THR A 260 3.54 2.68 -6.55
N THR A 261 3.83 3.98 -6.52
CA THR A 261 3.50 4.84 -5.38
C THR A 261 2.00 4.87 -5.09
N HIS A 262 1.65 4.82 -3.81
CA HIS A 262 0.27 4.97 -3.32
C HIS A 262 0.27 5.91 -2.10
N ILE A 263 -0.50 6.99 -2.20
CA ILE A 263 -0.65 7.99 -1.15
C ILE A 263 -2.08 7.91 -0.61
N THR A 264 -2.28 8.02 0.69
CA THR A 264 -3.61 8.26 1.27
C THR A 264 -3.69 9.64 1.90
N LEU A 265 -4.78 10.35 1.60
CA LEU A 265 -5.11 11.67 2.13
C LEU A 265 -6.36 11.55 3.02
N PRO A 266 -6.38 12.06 4.25
CA PRO A 266 -7.61 12.12 5.05
C PRO A 266 -8.61 13.11 4.44
N VAL A 267 -9.76 12.63 3.95
CA VAL A 267 -10.73 13.46 3.20
C VAL A 267 -12.07 13.61 3.89
N GLY A 268 -12.25 13.09 5.10
CA GLY A 268 -13.48 13.27 5.84
C GLY A 268 -13.72 12.19 6.87
N LYS A 269 -14.98 12.12 7.32
CA LYS A 269 -15.43 11.16 8.32
C LYS A 269 -16.78 10.58 7.92
N VAL A 270 -16.98 9.32 8.26
CA VAL A 270 -18.27 8.61 8.23
C VAL A 270 -18.59 8.21 9.67
N SER A 271 -19.73 8.65 10.20
CA SER A 271 -20.12 8.38 11.59
C SER A 271 -19.04 8.74 12.63
N GLY A 272 -18.29 9.83 12.37
CA GLY A 272 -17.19 10.28 13.24
C GLY A 272 -15.84 9.57 13.04
N LEU A 273 -15.80 8.50 12.22
CA LEU A 273 -14.59 7.74 11.94
C LEU A 273 -13.91 8.25 10.65
N PRO A 274 -12.58 8.39 10.61
CA PRO A 274 -11.86 8.87 9.43
C PRO A 274 -12.03 7.98 8.18
N VAL A 275 -11.93 8.62 7.01
CA VAL A 275 -11.85 7.96 5.70
C VAL A 275 -10.78 8.67 4.86
N GLY A 276 -9.90 7.86 4.27
CA GLY A 276 -8.87 8.30 3.35
C GLY A 276 -9.28 8.20 1.87
N LEU A 277 -8.63 9.03 1.05
CA LEU A 277 -8.66 8.99 -0.41
C LEU A 277 -7.29 8.53 -0.91
N SER A 278 -7.29 7.45 -1.67
CA SER A 278 -6.11 6.94 -2.37
C SER A 278 -5.79 7.81 -3.57
N ILE A 279 -4.52 8.17 -3.70
CA ILE A 279 -3.87 8.65 -4.91
C ILE A 279 -2.98 7.51 -5.40
N ILE A 280 -3.36 6.89 -6.52
CA ILE A 280 -2.68 5.71 -7.08
C ILE A 280 -1.82 6.20 -8.23
N ALA A 281 -0.50 6.08 -8.12
CA ALA A 281 0.42 6.54 -9.16
C ALA A 281 0.46 5.58 -10.35
N ASN A 282 0.68 6.14 -11.54
CA ASN A 282 1.09 5.37 -12.70
C ASN A 282 2.49 4.76 -12.48
N LYS A 283 2.87 3.79 -13.31
CA LYS A 283 4.25 3.32 -13.40
C LYS A 283 5.18 4.51 -13.72
N GLU A 284 6.25 4.65 -12.96
CA GLU A 284 7.23 5.76 -13.08
C GLU A 284 6.57 7.16 -12.93
N GLY A 285 5.42 7.21 -12.24
CA GLY A 285 4.60 8.40 -12.05
C GLY A 285 4.73 9.04 -10.66
N GLU A 286 5.78 8.71 -9.90
CA GLU A 286 5.94 9.09 -8.49
C GLU A 286 5.92 10.61 -8.32
N GLN A 287 6.75 11.32 -9.09
CA GLN A 287 6.87 12.77 -8.99
C GLN A 287 5.54 13.47 -9.31
N ALA A 288 4.79 12.95 -10.29
CA ALA A 288 3.48 13.46 -10.64
C ALA A 288 2.47 13.19 -9.52
N ALA A 289 2.48 11.99 -8.93
CA ALA A 289 1.61 11.65 -7.81
C ALA A 289 1.86 12.56 -6.59
N TYR A 290 3.12 12.83 -6.23
CA TYR A 290 3.46 13.73 -5.13
C TYR A 290 2.99 15.17 -5.37
N LEU A 291 3.13 15.67 -6.60
CA LEU A 291 2.62 17.00 -6.96
C LEU A 291 1.08 17.04 -6.94
N TYR A 292 0.43 16.09 -7.60
CA TYR A 292 -1.02 16.09 -7.76
C TYR A 292 -1.75 15.77 -6.45
N ALA A 293 -1.12 15.04 -5.53
CA ALA A 293 -1.62 14.87 -4.17
C ALA A 293 -1.74 16.22 -3.43
N ASN A 294 -0.78 17.14 -3.59
CA ASN A 294 -0.88 18.48 -2.99
C ASN A 294 -2.06 19.27 -3.57
N ILE A 295 -2.25 19.25 -4.90
CA ILE A 295 -3.36 19.93 -5.56
C ILE A 295 -4.71 19.38 -5.06
N ILE A 296 -4.83 18.06 -4.93
CA ILE A 296 -6.05 17.41 -4.43
C ILE A 296 -6.27 17.72 -2.94
N ASP A 297 -5.22 17.68 -2.12
CA ASP A 297 -5.31 17.99 -0.68
C ASP A 297 -5.76 19.43 -0.43
N GLU A 298 -5.27 20.40 -1.21
CA GLU A 298 -5.69 21.81 -1.12
C GLU A 298 -7.20 21.99 -1.37
N VAL A 299 -7.78 21.20 -2.28
CA VAL A 299 -9.22 21.23 -2.57
C VAL A 299 -10.05 20.54 -1.48
N LEU A 300 -9.58 19.39 -0.98
CA LEU A 300 -10.38 18.50 -0.14
C LEU A 300 -10.18 18.69 1.36
N SER A 301 -9.10 19.32 1.79
CA SER A 301 -8.75 19.51 3.20
C SER A 301 -8.89 20.94 3.77
N PRO A 302 -9.68 21.89 3.21
CA PRO A 302 -9.85 23.18 3.88
C PRO A 302 -10.69 23.00 5.16
N GLY A 303 -10.02 22.80 6.30
CA GLY A 303 -10.65 22.78 7.62
C GLY A 303 -10.84 21.42 8.29
N THR A 304 -10.22 20.34 7.79
CA THR A 304 -10.23 19.05 8.50
C THR A 304 -9.44 19.20 9.81
N LYS A 305 -10.14 19.37 10.95
CA LYS A 305 -9.52 19.23 12.27
C LYS A 305 -9.02 17.79 12.38
N LYS A 306 -7.68 17.67 12.36
CA LYS A 306 -6.98 16.41 12.54
C LYS A 306 -7.32 15.87 13.92
N PRO A 307 -7.59 14.55 14.08
CA PRO A 307 -7.83 13.99 15.40
C PRO A 307 -6.64 14.32 16.31
N GLU A 308 -6.95 14.89 17.48
CA GLU A 308 -5.99 15.10 18.57
C GLU A 308 -5.51 13.76 19.14
#